data_AF-A0A949Q6W1-F1
#
_entry.id   AF-A0A949Q6W1-F1
#
_cell.length_a   1.000
_cell.length_b   1.000
_cell.length_c   1.000
_cell.angle_alpha   90.00
_cell.angle_beta   90.00
_cell.angle_gamma   90.00
#
_symmetry.space_group_name_H-M   'P 1'
#
loop_
_entity.id
_entity.type
_entity.pdbx_description
1 polymer ?
#
loop_
_entity_poly.entity_id
_entity_poly.type
_entity_poly.pdbx_seq_one_letter_code
_entity_poly.pdbx_strand_id
1 'polypeptide(L)' 'DVVNMMDDAVDQLGKIKDVKAKADEAAAKKDWANATLWTEQIWQYQVKTADLGLRAKTYLEQNGAKKVAK' A
#
# COMPACT_ATOMS: atom_id res chain seq x y z
N ASP A 1 11.37 10.98 9.68
CA ASP A 1 10.83 12.24 9.15
C ASP A 1 9.63 11.88 8.26
N VAL A 2 8.59 12.71 8.17
CA VAL A 2 7.33 12.39 7.45
C VAL A 2 7.56 11.97 6.00
N VAL A 3 8.62 12.49 5.37
CA VAL A 3 9.06 12.11 4.01
C VAL A 3 9.31 10.61 3.92
N ASN A 4 10.07 10.04 4.86
CA ASN A 4 10.35 8.60 4.87
C ASN A 4 9.08 7.76 5.00
N MET A 5 8.08 8.21 5.76
CA MET A 5 6.80 7.49 5.87
C MET A 5 6.04 7.51 4.54
N MET A 6 6.12 8.61 3.80
CA MET A 6 5.51 8.74 2.48
C MET A 6 6.26 7.92 1.42
N ASP A 7 7.59 7.94 1.43
CA ASP A 7 8.42 7.11 0.56
C ASP A 7 8.12 5.62 0.81
N ASP A 8 8.10 5.19 2.08
CA ASP A 8 7.74 3.82 2.46
C ASP A 8 6.34 3.43 1.96
N ALA A 9 5.37 4.36 2.03
CA ALA A 9 4.00 4.12 1.57
C ALA A 9 3.95 3.93 0.04
N VAL A 10 4.65 4.77 -0.71
CA VAL A 10 4.74 4.65 -2.18
C VAL A 10 5.47 3.36 -2.57
N ASP A 11 6.51 2.97 -1.83
CA ASP A 11 7.21 1.71 -2.04
C ASP A 11 6.30 0.50 -1.79
N GLN A 12 5.42 0.53 -0.79
CA GLN A 12 4.42 -0.54 -0.62
C GLN A 12 3.45 -0.61 -1.79
N LEU A 13 2.94 0.54 -2.27
CA LEU A 13 2.08 0.59 -3.46
C LEU A 13 2.79 0.04 -4.70
N GLY A 14 4.06 0.36 -4.89
CA GLY A 14 4.86 -0.10 -6.04
C GLY A 14 4.93 -1.62 -6.15
N LYS A 15 4.95 -2.34 -5.02
CA LYS A 15 4.99 -3.82 -4.96
C LYS A 15 3.73 -4.50 -5.49
N ILE A 16 2.61 -3.78 -5.57
CA ILE A 16 1.33 -4.34 -6.04
C ILE A 16 1.45 -4.82 -7.48
N LYS A 17 2.21 -4.14 -8.34
CA LYS A 17 2.33 -4.49 -9.76
C LYS A 17 2.84 -5.93 -9.95
N ASP A 18 3.92 -6.28 -9.26
CA ASP A 18 4.55 -7.60 -9.39
C ASP A 18 3.69 -8.70 -8.78
N VAL A 19 3.03 -8.42 -7.65
CA VAL A 19 2.13 -9.39 -7.02
C VAL A 19 0.85 -9.59 -7.81
N LYS A 20 0.33 -8.53 -8.45
CA LYS A 20 -0.81 -8.64 -9.36
C LYS A 20 -0.49 -9.56 -10.53
N ALA A 21 0.70 -9.46 -11.12
CA ALA A 21 1.11 -10.37 -12.18
C ALA A 21 1.04 -11.85 -11.73
N LYS A 22 1.46 -12.16 -10.50
CA LYS A 22 1.35 -13.51 -9.92
C LYS A 22 -0.10 -13.95 -9.71
N ALA A 23 -0.95 -13.04 -9.22
CA ALA A 23 -2.38 -13.31 -9.04
C ALA A 23 -3.06 -13.61 -10.39
N ASP A 24 -2.77 -12.80 -11.42
CA ASP A 24 -3.31 -12.96 -12.77
C ASP A 24 -2.82 -14.27 -13.41
N GLU A 25 -1.54 -14.62 -13.24
CA GLU A 25 -0.97 -15.88 -13.75
C GLU A 25 -1.62 -17.11 -13.08
N ALA A 26 -1.79 -17.09 -11.76
CA ALA A 26 -2.47 -18.16 -11.03
C ALA A 26 -3.94 -18.29 -11.45
N ALA A 27 -4.65 -17.17 -11.60
CA ALA A 27 -6.03 -17.15 -12.06
C ALA A 27 -6.19 -17.70 -13.49
N ALA A 28 -5.26 -17.35 -14.41
CA ALA A 28 -5.25 -17.89 -15.78
C ALA A 28 -5.11 -19.42 -15.80
N LYS A 29 -4.41 -19.99 -14.82
CA LYS A 29 -4.25 -21.44 -14.63
C LYS A 29 -5.38 -22.08 -13.82
N LYS A 30 -6.39 -21.32 -13.39
CA LYS A 30 -7.45 -21.74 -12.44
C LYS A 30 -6.91 -22.24 -11.09
N ASP A 31 -5.71 -21.79 -10.71
CA ASP A 31 -5.11 -22.04 -9.41
C ASP A 31 -5.66 -21.00 -8.41
N TRP A 32 -6.88 -21.26 -7.94
CA TRP A 32 -7.63 -20.30 -7.12
C TRP A 32 -7.03 -20.08 -5.74
N ALA A 33 -6.33 -21.07 -5.19
CA ALA A 33 -5.66 -20.95 -3.91
C ALA A 33 -4.54 -19.90 -4.00
N ASN A 34 -3.67 -20.02 -5.00
CA ASN A 34 -2.60 -19.04 -5.21
C ASN A 34 -3.12 -17.69 -5.71
N ALA A 35 -4.16 -17.66 -6.55
CA ALA A 35 -4.78 -16.40 -6.97
C ALA A 35 -5.33 -15.61 -5.78
N THR A 36 -6.00 -16.29 -4.85
CA THR A 36 -6.52 -15.68 -3.61
C THR A 36 -5.37 -15.22 -2.72
N LEU A 37 -4.35 -16.06 -2.52
CA LEU A 37 -3.16 -15.72 -1.73
C LEU A 37 -2.47 -14.44 -2.22
N TRP A 38 -2.22 -14.33 -3.52
CA TRP A 38 -1.57 -13.14 -4.07
C TRP A 38 -2.48 -11.91 -4.04
N THR A 39 -3.79 -12.09 -4.18
CA THR A 39 -4.76 -10.99 -4.03
C THR A 39 -4.82 -10.47 -2.60
N GLU A 40 -4.76 -11.35 -1.59
CA GLU A 40 -4.62 -10.95 -0.19
C GLU A 40 -3.32 -10.16 0.04
N GLN A 41 -2.23 -10.58 -0.60
CA GLN A 41 -0.97 -9.83 -0.51
C GLN A 41 -1.07 -8.42 -1.12
N ILE A 42 -1.86 -8.21 -2.18
CA ILE A 42 -2.17 -6.88 -2.71
C ILE A 42 -2.93 -6.05 -1.67
N TRP A 43 -3.95 -6.63 -1.05
CA TRP A 43 -4.72 -5.96 0.00
C TRP A 43 -3.84 -5.54 1.17
N GLN A 44 -2.92 -6.39 1.61
CA GLN A 44 -1.95 -6.07 2.66
C GLN A 44 -1.08 -4.85 2.32
N TYR A 45 -0.64 -4.71 1.07
CA TYR A 45 0.11 -3.51 0.66
C TYR A 45 -0.74 -2.25 0.65
N GLN A 46 -2.01 -2.33 0.25
CA GLN A 46 -2.95 -1.21 0.31
C GLN A 46 -3.19 -0.77 1.76
N VAL A 47 -3.42 -1.71 2.67
CA VAL A 47 -3.61 -1.42 4.10
C VAL A 47 -2.37 -0.76 4.71
N LYS A 48 -1.17 -1.31 4.44
CA LYS A 48 0.09 -0.73 4.94
C LYS A 48 0.32 0.69 4.42
N THR A 49 0.02 0.93 3.15
CA THR A 49 0.10 2.26 2.54
C THR A 49 -0.84 3.23 3.26
N ALA A 50 -2.10 2.84 3.46
CA ALA A 50 -3.08 3.68 4.13
C ALA A 50 -2.69 3.98 5.59
N ASP A 51 -2.19 2.99 6.32
CA ASP A 51 -1.69 3.14 7.69
C ASP A 51 -0.51 4.12 7.77
N LEU A 52 0.50 3.98 6.89
CA LEU A 52 1.62 4.92 6.81
C LEU A 52 1.15 6.34 6.48
N GLY A 53 0.20 6.51 5.55
CA GLY A 53 -0.39 7.80 5.24
C GLY A 53 -1.12 8.44 6.43
N LEU A 54 -1.86 7.65 7.22
CA LEU A 54 -2.51 8.13 8.45
C LEU A 54 -1.50 8.50 9.53
N ARG A 55 -0.39 7.75 9.66
CA ARG A 55 0.71 8.09 10.57
C ARG A 55 1.41 9.38 10.15
N ALA A 56 1.68 9.55 8.86
CA ALA A 56 2.25 10.77 8.31
C ALA A 56 1.36 11.99 8.58
N LYS A 57 0.04 11.85 8.37
CA LYS A 57 -0.93 12.89 8.71
C LYS A 57 -0.90 13.23 10.21
N THR A 58 -0.98 12.21 11.07
CA THR A 58 -0.94 12.39 12.53
C THR A 58 0.33 13.13 12.96
N TYR A 59 1.48 12.76 12.38
CA TYR A 59 2.76 13.42 12.64
C TYR A 59 2.71 14.90 12.24
N LEU A 60 2.20 15.23 11.06
CA LEU A 60 2.05 16.62 10.61
C LEU A 60 1.14 17.44 11.54
N GLU A 61 0.01 16.86 11.95
CA GLU A 61 -0.93 17.51 12.87
C GLU A 61 -0.29 17.79 14.24
N GLN A 62 0.48 16.84 14.77
CA GLN A 62 1.22 16.99 16.03
C GLN A 62 2.36 18.03 15.95
N ASN A 63 2.91 18.26 14.75
CA ASN A 63 4.00 19.20 14.51
C ASN A 63 3.52 20.57 13.98
N GLY A 64 2.23 20.89 14.14
CA GLY A 64 1.69 22.21 13.82
C GLY A 64 1.60 22.53 12.33
N ALA A 65 1.59 21.51 11.47
CA ALA A 65 1.42 21.73 10.04
C ALA A 65 0.07 22.40 9.75
N LYS A 66 0.10 23.45 8.91
CA LYS A 66 -1.12 24.15 8.49
C LYS A 66 -1.86 23.31 7.46
N LYS A 67 -3.18 23.16 7.63
CA LYS A 67 -4.04 22.64 6.57
C LYS A 67 -4.01 23.62 5.40
N VAL A 68 -3.52 23.17 4.25
CA VAL A 68 -3.61 23.91 2.99
C VAL A 68 -4.91 23.46 2.33
N ALA A 69 -5.81 24.40 2.02
CA ALA A 69 -7.02 24.08 1.27
C ALA A 69 -6.63 23.59 -0.13
N LYS A 70 -7.41 22.63 -0.65
CA LYS A 70 -7.20 22.04 -1.98
C LYS A 70 -7.71 22.96 -3.08
#